data_AF-A0A9P7BL75-F1
#
_entry.id   AF-A0A9P7BL75-F1
#
_cell.length_a   1.000
_cell.length_b   1.000
_cell.length_c   1.000
_cell.angle_alpha   90.00
_cell.angle_beta   90.00
_cell.angle_gamma   90.00
#
_symmetry.space_group_name_H-M   'P 1'
#
loop_
_entity.id
_entity.type
_entity.pdbx_description
1 polymer ?
#
loop_
_entity_poly.entity_id
_entity_poly.type
_entity_poly.pdbx_seq_one_letter_code
_entity_poly.pdbx_strand_id
1 'polypeptide(L)'
;MKGIKPGFQYAHLCQPIIKGGLGLLDPMIQHRCLQFRWLRQLFQDDDPVSCSQVYMKDFAQQFHSIGTTSLSSFFFPPLHAAANIHLGSFLPTMYEAMDSFLQKGSPDVFCNPSTLLSLPLLALFLDIPSGHWLLSHNRSKLQANQFFTYDQSLHRVRPLLQPYSPPYPRLSGRLVRDLQNRTVTLNNMTWNLILNDYPDPGSVDDFPFVSWLTRSVDWISFHPQDYRQTQSDTLLTHPLSTLSPLKWKQFWSLKILPEARTICFRFIYNKLHCNASVSRFDPTVTAAYSLCHDTLEDVNHLLIACSFK
;
A
#
# COMPACT_ATOMS: atom_id res chain seq x y z
N MET A 1 8.26 -28.25 -21.55
CA MET A 1 7.42 -27.40 -22.43
C MET A 1 7.29 -26.02 -21.81
N LYS A 2 7.91 -24.98 -22.40
CA LYS A 2 7.59 -23.59 -22.06
C LYS A 2 6.17 -23.34 -22.58
N GLY A 3 5.17 -23.48 -21.72
CA GLY A 3 3.77 -23.33 -22.11
C GLY A 3 3.54 -21.98 -22.78
N ILE A 4 2.79 -21.98 -23.89
CA ILE A 4 2.30 -20.78 -24.56
C ILE A 4 1.53 -19.94 -23.53
N LYS A 5 2.17 -18.92 -22.97
CA LYS A 5 1.54 -17.97 -22.07
C LYS A 5 1.74 -16.57 -22.61
N PRO A 6 0.78 -16.04 -23.37
CA PRO A 6 0.32 -14.68 -23.15
C PRO A 6 -0.96 -14.80 -22.34
N GLY A 7 -0.79 -15.23 -21.08
CA GLY A 7 -1.85 -15.10 -20.11
C GLY A 7 -2.18 -13.62 -19.96
N PHE A 8 -3.46 -13.31 -19.78
CA PHE A 8 -3.84 -12.02 -19.21
C PHE A 8 -3.04 -11.83 -17.91
N GLN A 9 -2.54 -10.61 -17.67
CA GLN A 9 -1.96 -10.30 -16.37
C GLN A 9 -3.02 -10.57 -15.29
N TYR A 10 -2.62 -11.14 -14.16
CA TYR A 10 -3.58 -11.48 -13.12
C TYR A 10 -4.39 -10.25 -12.64
N ALA A 11 -3.70 -9.13 -12.42
CA ALA A 11 -4.31 -7.84 -12.08
C ALA A 11 -5.37 -7.38 -13.11
N HIS A 12 -5.22 -7.76 -14.38
CA HIS A 12 -6.22 -7.47 -15.42
C HIS A 12 -7.51 -8.26 -15.20
N LEU A 13 -7.41 -9.54 -14.85
CA LEU A 13 -8.58 -10.37 -14.58
C LEU A 13 -9.33 -9.88 -13.33
N CYS A 14 -8.61 -9.27 -12.38
CA CYS A 14 -9.17 -8.68 -11.17
C CYS A 14 -9.92 -7.36 -11.40
N GLN A 15 -9.73 -6.69 -12.55
CA GLN A 15 -10.48 -5.47 -12.85
C GLN A 15 -11.98 -5.75 -13.00
N PRO A 16 -12.84 -4.77 -12.69
CA PRO A 16 -14.27 -4.90 -12.90
C PRO A 16 -14.63 -5.21 -14.35
N ILE A 17 -15.73 -5.93 -14.50
CA ILE A 17 -16.38 -6.25 -15.78
C ILE A 17 -16.60 -4.99 -16.63
N ILE A 18 -16.97 -3.87 -16.01
CA ILE A 18 -17.17 -2.57 -16.67
C ILE A 18 -15.88 -1.92 -17.20
N LYS A 19 -14.71 -2.31 -16.68
CA LYS A 19 -13.38 -1.88 -17.15
C LYS A 19 -12.73 -2.94 -18.05
N GLY A 20 -13.45 -4.00 -18.37
CA GLY A 20 -13.01 -5.07 -19.26
C GLY A 20 -12.22 -6.19 -18.60
N GLY A 21 -12.17 -6.25 -17.27
CA GLY A 21 -11.68 -7.43 -16.55
C GLY A 21 -12.77 -8.49 -16.35
N LEU A 22 -12.49 -9.49 -15.51
CA LEU A 22 -13.43 -10.55 -15.15
C LEU A 22 -14.06 -10.35 -13.75
N GLY A 23 -13.61 -9.34 -13.01
CA GLY A 23 -14.02 -9.12 -11.62
C GLY A 23 -13.51 -10.19 -10.66
N LEU A 24 -12.36 -10.82 -10.95
CA LEU A 24 -11.77 -11.78 -10.02
C LEU A 24 -11.33 -11.09 -8.74
N LEU A 25 -11.56 -11.73 -7.60
CA LEU A 25 -11.04 -11.24 -6.33
C LEU A 25 -9.55 -11.57 -6.22
N ASP A 26 -8.72 -10.54 -6.04
CA ASP A 26 -7.32 -10.70 -5.66
C ASP A 26 -7.24 -11.20 -4.20
N PRO A 27 -6.67 -12.39 -3.93
CA PRO A 27 -6.58 -12.95 -2.58
C PRO A 27 -5.83 -12.05 -1.60
N MET A 28 -4.79 -11.35 -2.03
CA MET A 28 -3.98 -10.49 -1.15
C MET A 28 -4.75 -9.23 -0.78
N ILE A 29 -5.39 -8.58 -1.76
CA ILE A 29 -6.22 -7.40 -1.49
C ILE A 29 -7.43 -7.79 -0.64
N GLN A 30 -8.06 -8.92 -0.94
CA GLN A 30 -9.17 -9.45 -0.15
C GLN A 30 -8.71 -9.78 1.28
N HIS A 31 -7.56 -10.41 1.45
CA HIS A 31 -7.00 -10.73 2.75
C HIS A 31 -6.77 -9.46 3.60
N ARG A 32 -6.18 -8.40 3.03
CA ARG A 32 -6.03 -7.10 3.71
C ARG A 32 -7.36 -6.47 4.04
N CYS A 33 -8.32 -6.52 3.11
CA CYS A 33 -9.65 -5.99 3.31
C CYS A 33 -10.37 -6.66 4.51
N LEU A 34 -10.15 -7.95 4.74
CA LEU A 34 -10.73 -8.66 5.88
C LEU A 34 -10.14 -8.20 7.22
N GLN A 35 -8.90 -7.68 7.23
CA GLN A 35 -8.26 -7.17 8.46
C GLN A 35 -8.94 -5.91 8.98
N PHE A 36 -9.64 -5.14 8.14
CA PHE A 36 -10.33 -3.91 8.57
C PHE A 36 -11.40 -4.14 9.63
N ARG A 37 -12.02 -5.33 9.65
CA ARG A 37 -12.95 -5.69 10.73
C ARG A 37 -12.25 -5.65 12.09
N TRP A 38 -11.06 -6.21 12.14
CA TRP A 38 -10.26 -6.31 13.35
C TRP A 38 -9.58 -4.99 13.69
N LEU A 39 -9.08 -4.26 12.69
CA LEU A 39 -8.55 -2.92 12.88
C LEU A 39 -9.62 -1.98 13.44
N ARG A 40 -10.86 -2.06 12.96
CA ARG A 40 -11.98 -1.30 13.52
C ARG A 40 -12.21 -1.59 15.00
N GLN A 41 -12.17 -2.86 15.42
CA GLN A 41 -12.28 -3.20 16.84
C GLN A 41 -11.10 -2.63 17.65
N LEU A 42 -9.88 -2.68 17.10
CA LEU A 42 -8.69 -2.21 17.78
C LEU A 42 -8.69 -0.69 18.02
N PHE A 43 -9.16 0.09 17.04
CA PHE A 43 -9.20 1.56 17.11
C PHE A 43 -10.52 2.14 17.65
N GLN A 44 -11.51 1.30 17.94
CA GLN A 44 -12.73 1.73 18.63
C GLN A 44 -12.44 1.99 20.11
N ASP A 45 -13.20 2.92 20.68
CA ASP A 45 -13.29 3.08 22.13
C ASP A 45 -13.66 1.74 22.78
N ASP A 46 -13.28 1.55 24.04
CA ASP A 46 -13.52 0.29 24.74
C ASP A 46 -15.02 0.00 24.81
N ASP A 47 -15.44 -1.05 24.10
CA ASP A 47 -16.79 -1.57 24.16
C ASP A 47 -16.87 -2.55 25.34
N PRO A 48 -17.66 -2.24 26.39
CA PRO A 48 -17.79 -3.11 27.55
C PRO A 48 -18.38 -4.50 27.21
N VAL A 49 -18.93 -4.70 26.00
CA VAL A 49 -19.57 -5.94 25.57
C VAL A 49 -18.65 -6.82 24.71
N SER A 50 -17.55 -6.27 24.16
CA SER A 50 -16.70 -6.99 23.22
C SER A 50 -15.56 -7.74 23.91
N CYS A 51 -15.73 -9.06 24.11
CA CYS A 51 -14.67 -9.88 24.69
C CYS A 51 -13.42 -9.94 23.79
N SER A 52 -13.55 -9.89 22.46
CA SER A 52 -12.41 -9.98 21.55
C SER A 52 -11.55 -8.73 21.53
N GLN A 53 -12.14 -7.55 21.76
CA GLN A 53 -11.42 -6.27 21.71
C GLN A 53 -10.35 -6.18 22.80
N VAL A 54 -10.68 -6.59 24.03
CA VAL A 54 -9.77 -6.56 25.17
C VAL A 54 -8.54 -7.43 24.89
N TYR A 55 -8.76 -8.67 24.45
CA TYR A 55 -7.65 -9.58 24.10
C TYR A 55 -6.80 -9.06 22.94
N MET A 56 -7.41 -8.40 21.95
CA MET A 56 -6.68 -7.84 20.82
C MET A 56 -5.81 -6.65 21.23
N LYS A 57 -6.32 -5.76 22.08
CA LYS A 57 -5.56 -4.62 22.61
C LYS A 57 -4.41 -5.10 23.49
N ASP A 58 -4.66 -6.04 24.39
CA ASP A 58 -3.62 -6.67 25.23
C ASP A 58 -2.56 -7.37 24.37
N PHE A 59 -2.98 -8.15 23.37
CA PHE A 59 -2.06 -8.80 22.45
C PHE A 59 -1.21 -7.77 21.70
N ALA A 60 -1.81 -6.70 21.14
CA ALA A 60 -1.06 -5.65 20.46
C ALA A 60 -0.03 -4.96 21.37
N GLN A 61 -0.37 -4.75 22.65
CA GLN A 61 0.54 -4.19 23.66
C GLN A 61 1.78 -5.07 23.91
N GLN A 62 1.64 -6.40 23.84
CA GLN A 62 2.76 -7.33 24.07
C GLN A 62 3.83 -7.28 22.97
N PHE A 63 3.48 -6.82 21.75
CA PHE A 63 4.39 -6.76 20.59
C PHE A 63 5.04 -5.39 20.39
N HIS A 64 5.00 -4.58 21.43
CA HIS A 64 5.37 -3.18 21.35
C HIS A 64 6.79 -2.91 21.84
N SER A 65 7.49 -1.96 21.20
CA SER A 65 8.80 -1.50 21.68
C SER A 65 8.66 -0.63 22.92
N ILE A 66 9.51 -0.85 23.93
CA ILE A 66 9.57 -0.05 25.16
C ILE A 66 9.64 1.45 24.80
N GLY A 67 8.66 2.25 25.27
CA GLY A 67 8.67 3.72 25.19
C GLY A 67 7.74 4.39 24.18
N THR A 68 7.00 3.63 23.37
CA THR A 68 5.94 4.15 22.48
C THR A 68 4.53 3.78 23.03
N THR A 69 3.42 4.18 22.42
CA THR A 69 2.08 3.61 22.70
C THR A 69 1.75 2.46 21.75
N SER A 70 0.95 1.47 22.19
CA SER A 70 0.70 0.22 21.46
C SER A 70 0.12 0.39 20.07
N LEU A 71 -0.63 1.46 19.81
CA LEU A 71 -1.24 1.68 18.49
C LEU A 71 -0.38 2.53 17.56
N SER A 72 0.68 3.18 18.06
CA SER A 72 1.61 3.97 17.26
C SER A 72 2.28 3.13 16.16
N SER A 73 2.48 1.83 16.40
CA SER A 73 3.07 0.91 15.42
C SER A 73 2.27 0.84 14.12
N PHE A 74 0.94 0.96 14.17
CA PHE A 74 0.07 0.92 12.98
C PHE A 74 0.13 2.17 12.09
N PHE A 75 0.70 3.26 12.60
CA PHE A 75 0.86 4.51 11.85
C PHE A 75 2.25 4.66 11.26
N PHE A 76 3.24 3.96 11.83
CA PHE A 76 4.64 4.15 11.49
C PHE A 76 5.33 2.80 11.23
N PRO A 77 5.53 2.42 9.96
CA PRO A 77 6.16 1.15 9.59
C PRO A 77 7.50 0.84 10.28
N PRO A 78 8.39 1.83 10.56
CA PRO A 78 9.63 1.56 11.28
C PRO A 78 9.46 1.11 12.73
N LEU A 79 8.30 1.32 13.35
CA LEU A 79 7.97 0.85 14.70
C LEU A 79 7.48 -0.60 14.73
N HIS A 80 7.25 -1.23 13.58
CA HIS A 80 6.93 -2.64 13.56
C HIS A 80 8.07 -3.40 14.24
N ALA A 81 7.78 -4.00 15.41
CA ALA A 81 8.72 -4.91 16.04
C ALA A 81 9.18 -5.91 14.98
N ALA A 82 10.46 -6.28 15.00
CA ALA A 82 10.92 -7.38 14.19
C ALA A 82 10.05 -8.57 14.59
N ALA A 83 9.06 -8.91 13.76
CA ALA A 83 8.07 -9.95 13.96
C ALA A 83 8.73 -11.34 13.83
N ASN A 84 9.94 -11.45 14.34
CA ASN A 84 10.68 -12.65 14.49
C ASN A 84 9.95 -13.48 15.55
N ILE A 85 9.33 -14.55 15.06
CA ILE A 85 9.17 -15.83 15.75
C ILE A 85 7.91 -15.95 16.63
N HIS A 86 6.78 -15.43 16.20
CA HIS A 86 5.50 -16.01 16.64
C HIS A 86 4.77 -16.58 15.44
N LEU A 87 5.02 -17.87 15.16
CA LEU A 87 4.15 -18.68 14.30
C LEU A 87 2.69 -18.44 14.74
N GLY A 88 1.89 -17.81 13.89
CA GLY A 88 0.48 -17.52 14.16
C GLY A 88 0.13 -16.10 14.58
N SER A 89 1.07 -15.14 14.61
CA SER A 89 0.72 -13.73 14.84
C SER A 89 -0.08 -13.16 13.66
N PHE A 90 -1.20 -12.50 13.97
CA PHE A 90 -2.04 -11.79 13.00
C PHE A 90 -1.64 -10.32 12.82
N LEU A 91 -0.73 -9.79 13.67
CA LEU A 91 -0.30 -8.39 13.58
C LEU A 91 0.38 -8.03 12.26
N PRO A 92 1.26 -8.86 11.65
CA PRO A 92 1.87 -8.53 10.37
C PRO A 92 0.84 -8.24 9.27
N THR A 93 -0.25 -9.01 9.21
CA THR A 93 -1.27 -8.82 8.17
C THR A 93 -2.12 -7.57 8.43
N MET A 94 -2.34 -7.22 9.69
CA MET A 94 -2.97 -5.95 10.07
C MET A 94 -2.09 -4.75 9.75
N TYR A 95 -0.78 -4.82 10.04
CA TYR A 95 0.20 -3.80 9.69
C TYR A 95 0.23 -3.60 8.17
N GLU A 96 0.31 -4.68 7.38
CA GLU A 96 0.24 -4.59 5.91
C GLU A 96 -1.06 -3.93 5.42
N ALA A 97 -2.20 -4.25 6.06
CA ALA A 97 -3.47 -3.64 5.70
C ALA A 97 -3.48 -2.13 6.02
N MET A 98 -3.00 -1.72 7.19
CA MET A 98 -2.88 -0.31 7.58
C MET A 98 -1.90 0.45 6.70
N ASP A 99 -0.71 -0.09 6.44
CA ASP A 99 0.29 0.53 5.57
C ASP A 99 -0.28 0.81 4.18
N SER A 100 -1.01 -0.17 3.60
CA SER A 100 -1.63 -0.01 2.29
C SER A 100 -2.78 1.00 2.27
N PHE A 101 -3.40 1.27 3.42
CA PHE A 101 -4.46 2.25 3.60
C PHE A 101 -3.90 3.66 3.76
N LEU A 102 -2.86 3.82 4.58
CA LEU A 102 -2.25 5.10 4.92
C LEU A 102 -1.35 5.70 3.82
N GLN A 103 -0.99 4.93 2.79
CA GLN A 103 -0.20 5.40 1.64
C GLN A 103 -0.71 6.67 0.93
N LYS A 104 -1.95 7.10 1.19
CA LYS A 104 -2.58 8.29 0.58
C LYS A 104 -2.17 9.63 1.19
N GLY A 105 -1.48 9.67 2.34
CA GLY A 105 -0.95 10.93 2.88
C GLY A 105 -0.43 10.83 4.31
N SER A 106 0.57 11.66 4.63
CA SER A 106 1.04 11.81 6.00
C SER A 106 -0.06 12.44 6.87
N PRO A 107 -0.30 11.94 8.09
CA PRO A 107 -1.26 12.54 9.00
C PRO A 107 -0.84 13.98 9.35
N ASP A 108 -1.64 14.99 9.01
CA ASP A 108 -1.50 16.35 9.57
C ASP A 108 -2.09 16.34 10.99
N VAL A 109 -1.34 15.76 11.91
CA VAL A 109 -1.73 15.53 13.30
C VAL A 109 -0.81 16.32 14.21
N PHE A 110 -1.37 17.02 15.19
CA PHE A 110 -0.61 17.65 16.25
C PHE A 110 -0.49 16.69 17.44
N CYS A 111 0.73 16.42 17.89
CA CYS A 111 1.00 15.62 19.10
C CYS A 111 1.82 16.44 20.10
N ASN A 112 1.99 15.91 21.32
CA ASN A 112 2.81 16.54 22.35
C ASN A 112 4.32 16.24 22.15
N PRO A 113 5.23 17.00 22.80
CA PRO A 113 6.68 16.79 22.67
C PRO A 113 7.13 15.36 22.99
N SER A 114 6.63 14.74 24.06
CA SER A 114 7.00 13.37 24.45
C SER A 114 6.64 12.35 23.36
N THR A 115 5.45 12.49 22.78
CA THR A 115 4.97 11.62 21.70
C THR A 115 5.86 11.78 20.48
N LEU A 116 6.12 13.02 20.03
CA LEU A 116 7.00 13.28 18.89
C LEU A 116 8.37 12.63 19.05
N LEU A 117 8.98 12.79 20.24
CA LEU A 117 10.31 12.25 20.52
C LEU A 117 10.35 10.71 20.55
N SER A 118 9.21 10.06 20.80
CA SER A 118 9.09 8.59 20.75
C SER A 118 8.93 8.04 19.31
N LEU A 119 8.59 8.89 18.33
CA LEU A 119 8.36 8.45 16.95
C LEU A 119 9.67 8.10 16.21
N PRO A 120 9.60 7.32 15.12
CA PRO A 120 10.71 7.17 14.20
C PRO A 120 11.12 8.52 13.63
N LEU A 121 12.42 8.72 13.44
CA LEU A 121 12.98 9.94 12.87
C LEU A 121 12.36 10.26 11.50
N LEU A 122 12.06 9.25 10.68
CA LEU A 122 11.39 9.42 9.39
C LEU A 122 10.04 10.13 9.49
N ALA A 123 9.31 9.96 10.59
CA ALA A 123 7.98 10.53 10.80
C ALA A 123 8.00 12.07 10.98
N LEU A 124 9.17 12.68 11.19
CA LEU A 124 9.30 14.13 11.38
C LEU A 124 9.34 14.91 10.06
N PHE A 125 9.49 14.22 8.92
CA PHE A 125 9.70 14.85 7.62
C PHE A 125 8.47 14.71 6.73
N LEU A 126 8.27 15.71 5.86
CA LEU A 126 7.18 15.71 4.87
C LEU A 126 7.57 14.87 3.65
N ASP A 127 8.67 15.23 3.01
CA ASP A 127 9.19 14.56 1.81
C ASP A 127 10.68 14.26 1.98
N ILE A 128 11.07 13.02 1.69
CA ILE A 128 12.46 12.58 1.78
C ILE A 128 12.90 12.08 0.38
N PRO A 129 14.00 12.62 -0.18
CA PRO A 129 14.52 12.17 -1.46
C PRO A 129 14.84 10.67 -1.47
N SER A 130 14.57 9.97 -2.58
CA SER A 130 14.72 8.51 -2.70
C SER A 130 16.15 7.97 -2.44
N GLY A 131 17.18 8.81 -2.60
CA GLY A 131 18.58 8.49 -2.28
C GLY A 131 19.04 8.95 -0.89
N HIS A 132 18.15 9.48 -0.06
CA HIS A 132 18.52 10.05 1.23
C HIS A 132 18.93 8.97 2.23
N TRP A 133 19.92 9.29 3.07
CA TRP A 133 20.50 8.33 4.01
C TRP A 133 19.49 7.82 5.06
N LEU A 134 18.48 8.62 5.40
CA LEU A 134 17.41 8.23 6.33
C LEU A 134 16.60 7.03 5.83
N LEU A 135 16.49 6.84 4.52
CA LEU A 135 15.72 5.73 3.92
C LEU A 135 16.47 4.40 3.93
N SER A 136 17.76 4.38 4.30
CA SER A 136 18.50 3.12 4.38
C SER A 136 17.93 2.20 5.47
N HIS A 137 17.92 0.90 5.21
CA HIS A 137 17.26 -0.11 6.06
C HIS A 137 17.68 -0.06 7.55
N ASN A 138 18.95 0.22 7.83
CA ASN A 138 19.44 0.30 9.21
C ASN A 138 19.11 1.63 9.89
N ARG A 139 18.80 2.68 9.12
CA ARG A 139 18.59 4.05 9.63
C ARG A 139 17.12 4.45 9.67
N SER A 140 16.26 3.75 8.94
CA SER A 140 14.80 3.96 9.00
C SER A 140 14.24 3.73 10.41
N LYS A 141 14.92 2.91 11.22
CA LYS A 141 14.56 2.56 12.60
C LYS A 141 15.06 3.55 13.67
N LEU A 142 15.79 4.60 13.27
CA LEU A 142 16.26 5.61 14.22
C LEU A 142 15.07 6.37 14.81
N GLN A 143 15.18 6.76 16.09
CA GLN A 143 14.12 7.47 16.81
C GLN A 143 14.38 8.97 16.88
N ALA A 144 13.33 9.76 17.04
CA ALA A 144 13.41 11.21 17.12
C ALA A 144 14.19 11.68 18.37
N ASN A 145 14.00 11.05 19.53
CA ASN A 145 14.75 11.35 20.78
C ASN A 145 16.28 11.22 20.66
N GLN A 146 16.79 10.52 19.65
CA GLN A 146 18.23 10.40 19.40
C GLN A 146 18.81 11.63 18.69
N PHE A 147 17.96 12.48 18.10
CA PHE A 147 18.32 13.63 17.27
C PHE A 147 17.70 14.94 17.73
N PHE A 148 16.62 14.87 18.50
CA PHE A 148 15.88 16.00 19.05
C PHE A 148 15.71 15.81 20.56
N THR A 149 15.55 16.93 21.27
CA THR A 149 15.30 16.95 22.71
C THR A 149 14.31 18.05 23.03
N TYR A 150 13.61 17.92 24.15
CA TYR A 150 12.76 18.96 24.69
C TYR A 150 13.58 19.86 25.62
N ASP A 151 13.59 21.16 25.32
CA ASP A 151 14.26 22.16 26.14
C ASP A 151 13.30 22.67 27.21
N GLN A 152 13.56 22.32 28.47
CA GLN A 152 12.74 22.76 29.60
C GLN A 152 12.79 24.27 29.84
N SER A 153 13.85 24.96 29.39
CA SER A 153 13.99 26.42 29.58
C SER A 153 13.25 27.21 28.50
N LEU A 154 13.19 26.66 27.28
CA LEU A 154 12.52 27.28 26.14
C LEU A 154 11.13 26.69 25.87
N HIS A 155 10.72 25.67 26.64
CA HIS A 155 9.45 24.97 26.52
C HIS A 155 9.16 24.47 25.10
N ARG A 156 10.19 23.99 24.40
CA ARG A 156 10.17 23.69 22.95
C ARG A 156 10.99 22.47 22.59
N VAL A 157 10.64 21.81 21.50
CA VAL A 157 11.49 20.79 20.88
C VAL A 157 12.61 21.48 20.10
N ARG A 158 13.84 20.95 20.21
CA ARG A 158 14.98 21.42 19.41
C ARG A 158 15.91 20.28 19.00
N PRO A 159 16.72 20.48 17.94
CA PRO A 159 17.78 19.54 17.61
C PRO A 159 18.77 19.34 18.77
N LEU A 160 19.24 18.11 18.92
CA LEU A 160 20.25 17.73 19.90
C LEU A 160 21.63 18.17 19.38
N LEU A 161 22.24 19.13 20.07
CA LEU A 161 23.53 19.71 19.71
C LEU A 161 24.68 19.05 20.48
N GLN A 162 25.91 19.20 19.97
CA GLN A 162 27.13 18.62 20.56
C GLN A 162 27.36 18.85 22.06
N PRO A 163 26.96 19.98 22.70
CA PRO A 163 27.13 20.13 24.15
C PRO A 163 26.44 19.03 24.96
N TYR A 164 25.42 18.39 24.38
CA TYR A 164 24.63 17.33 25.01
C TYR A 164 25.05 15.92 24.58
N SER A 165 26.18 15.77 23.89
CA SER A 165 26.73 14.47 23.44
C SER A 165 25.69 13.59 22.74
N PRO A 166 25.22 13.97 21.53
CA PRO A 166 24.24 13.19 20.80
C PRO A 166 24.72 11.75 20.57
N PRO A 167 23.85 10.73 20.64
CA PRO A 167 24.22 9.32 20.42
C PRO A 167 24.93 9.10 19.07
N TYR A 168 24.53 9.87 18.06
CA TYR A 168 25.10 9.82 16.71
C TYR A 168 25.57 11.21 16.26
N PRO A 169 26.75 11.70 16.71
CA PRO A 169 27.16 13.09 16.49
C PRO A 169 27.36 13.44 15.02
N ARG A 170 27.93 12.52 14.24
CA ARG A 170 28.12 12.71 12.79
C ARG A 170 26.78 12.76 12.04
N LEU A 171 25.82 11.92 12.42
CA LEU A 171 24.49 11.90 11.78
C LEU A 171 23.67 13.11 12.20
N SER A 172 23.77 13.53 13.46
CA SER A 172 23.08 14.74 13.96
C SER A 172 23.59 15.99 13.25
N GLY A 173 24.91 16.14 13.11
CA GLY A 173 25.50 17.25 12.34
C GLY A 173 25.14 17.22 10.85
N ARG A 174 25.05 16.01 10.25
CA ARG A 174 24.56 15.85 8.88
C ARG A 174 23.09 16.25 8.75
N LEU A 175 22.24 15.81 9.68
CA LEU A 175 20.82 16.15 9.67
C LEU A 175 20.57 17.65 9.77
N VAL A 176 21.29 18.34 10.68
CA VAL A 176 21.21 19.80 10.81
C VAL A 176 21.61 20.49 9.50
N ARG A 177 22.65 19.99 8.83
CA ARG A 177 23.07 20.51 7.51
C ARG A 177 22.01 20.25 6.44
N ASP A 178 21.40 19.07 6.42
CA ASP A 178 20.35 18.71 5.47
C ASP A 178 19.11 19.60 5.67
N LEU A 179 18.76 19.94 6.92
CA LEU A 179 17.71 20.91 7.26
C LEU A 179 18.05 22.34 6.82
N GLN A 180 19.29 22.80 7.08
CA GLN A 180 19.75 24.14 6.68
C GLN A 180 19.77 24.30 5.15
N ASN A 181 20.21 23.27 4.43
CA ASN A 181 20.26 23.23 2.99
C ASN A 181 18.89 22.94 2.33
N ARG A 182 17.84 22.69 3.14
CA ARG A 182 16.50 22.31 2.68
C ARG A 182 16.48 21.05 1.82
N THR A 183 17.43 20.14 2.02
CA THR A 183 17.44 18.80 1.39
C THR A 183 16.28 17.96 1.90
N VAL A 184 15.90 18.14 3.16
CA VAL A 184 14.72 17.54 3.80
C VAL A 184 13.94 18.63 4.53
N THR A 185 12.62 18.50 4.58
CA THR A 185 11.74 19.46 5.25
C THR A 185 10.99 18.78 6.39
N LEU A 186 10.97 19.43 7.55
CA LEU A 186 10.15 19.00 8.67
C LEU A 186 8.67 19.19 8.32
N ASN A 187 7.83 18.27 8.78
CA ASN A 187 6.39 18.40 8.63
C ASN A 187 5.80 19.44 9.60
N ASN A 188 4.53 19.76 9.40
CA ASN A 188 3.82 20.78 10.17
C ASN A 188 3.76 20.45 11.66
N MET A 189 3.52 19.17 12.00
CA MET A 189 3.54 18.66 13.38
C MET A 189 4.84 19.00 14.10
N THR A 190 5.98 18.71 13.46
CA THR A 190 7.30 18.93 14.05
C THR A 190 7.62 20.42 14.15
N TRP A 191 7.28 21.20 13.12
CA TRP A 191 7.47 22.65 13.16
C TRP A 191 6.68 23.32 14.27
N ASN A 192 5.44 22.89 14.50
CA ASN A 192 4.59 23.42 15.55
C ASN A 192 5.27 23.28 16.93
N LEU A 193 5.85 22.11 17.21
CA LEU A 193 6.55 21.82 18.47
C LEU A 193 7.91 22.53 18.64
N ILE A 194 8.51 23.00 17.55
CA ILE A 194 9.74 23.79 17.58
C ILE A 194 9.44 25.28 17.77
N LEU A 195 8.36 25.76 17.14
CA LEU A 195 8.05 27.20 17.06
C LEU A 195 7.19 27.69 18.23
N ASN A 196 6.32 26.85 18.77
CA ASN A 196 5.36 27.23 19.82
C ASN A 196 5.81 26.79 21.20
N ASP A 197 5.24 27.45 22.21
CA ASP A 197 5.52 27.22 23.63
C ASP A 197 4.67 26.08 24.18
N TYR A 198 5.30 25.09 24.81
CA TYR A 198 4.66 23.93 25.43
C TYR A 198 5.14 23.81 26.88
N PRO A 199 4.35 24.23 27.88
CA PRO A 199 4.81 24.27 29.27
C PRO A 199 5.31 22.93 29.81
N ASP A 200 4.69 21.84 29.37
CA ASP A 200 5.03 20.47 29.76
C ASP A 200 5.16 19.57 28.52
N PRO A 201 6.15 18.66 28.47
CA PRO A 201 6.29 17.71 27.37
C PRO A 201 5.15 16.68 27.26
N GLY A 202 4.35 16.51 28.31
CA GLY A 202 3.25 15.53 28.36
C GLY A 202 3.74 14.08 28.46
N SER A 203 2.80 13.14 28.48
CA SER A 203 3.06 11.71 28.35
C SER A 203 2.93 11.26 26.89
N VAL A 204 3.63 10.19 26.51
CA VAL A 204 3.49 9.57 25.19
C VAL A 204 2.03 9.08 25.01
N ASP A 205 1.39 9.48 23.91
CA ASP A 205 -0.04 9.26 23.66
C ASP A 205 -0.31 8.98 22.18
N ASP A 206 -1.06 7.91 21.85
CA ASP A 206 -1.53 7.62 20.48
C ASP A 206 -2.87 8.29 20.13
N PHE A 207 -3.58 8.85 21.11
CA PHE A 207 -4.90 9.44 20.90
C PHE A 207 -4.95 10.44 19.73
N PRO A 208 -3.97 11.34 19.50
CA PRO A 208 -4.03 12.25 18.36
C PRO A 208 -4.09 11.53 17.00
N PHE A 209 -3.32 10.45 16.83
CA PHE A 209 -3.29 9.66 15.60
C PHE A 209 -4.52 8.80 15.44
N VAL A 210 -4.97 8.16 16.53
CA VAL A 210 -6.20 7.36 16.56
C VAL A 210 -7.42 8.22 16.28
N SER A 211 -7.51 9.40 16.90
CA SER A 211 -8.60 10.36 16.70
C SER A 211 -8.64 10.87 15.27
N TRP A 212 -7.48 11.20 14.69
CA TRP A 212 -7.40 11.60 13.28
C TRP A 212 -7.88 10.49 12.33
N LEU A 213 -7.42 9.25 12.53
CA LEU A 213 -7.81 8.12 11.71
C LEU A 213 -9.31 7.86 11.81
N THR A 214 -9.82 7.72 13.04
CA THR A 214 -11.23 7.37 13.30
C THR A 214 -12.21 8.45 12.85
N ARG A 215 -11.77 9.70 12.77
CA ARG A 215 -12.55 10.84 12.24
C ARG A 215 -12.38 11.04 10.73
N SER A 216 -11.44 10.37 10.09
CA SER A 216 -11.22 10.51 8.65
C SER A 216 -12.42 9.96 7.85
N VAL A 217 -12.77 10.64 6.76
CA VAL A 217 -13.87 10.22 5.88
C VAL A 217 -13.60 8.82 5.35
N ASP A 218 -12.37 8.57 4.90
CA ASP A 218 -11.95 7.27 4.36
C ASP A 218 -12.15 6.11 5.36
N TRP A 219 -11.97 6.36 6.66
CA TRP A 219 -12.18 5.37 7.71
C TRP A 219 -13.67 5.15 8.00
N ILE A 220 -14.42 6.23 8.17
CA ILE A 220 -15.85 6.20 8.52
C ILE A 220 -16.65 5.56 7.39
N SER A 221 -16.47 6.05 6.16
CA SER A 221 -17.13 5.55 4.97
C SER A 221 -16.36 4.42 4.29
N PHE A 222 -15.47 3.71 5.01
CA PHE A 222 -14.73 2.59 4.46
C PHE A 222 -15.69 1.56 3.86
N HIS A 223 -15.50 1.27 2.57
CA HIS A 223 -16.24 0.26 1.86
C HIS A 223 -15.29 -0.74 1.18
N PRO A 224 -15.45 -2.06 1.42
CA PRO A 224 -14.59 -3.09 0.85
C PRO A 224 -14.42 -3.03 -0.67
N GLN A 225 -15.47 -2.63 -1.39
CA GLN A 225 -15.42 -2.55 -2.86
C GLN A 225 -14.52 -1.41 -3.32
N ASP A 226 -14.61 -0.24 -2.69
CA ASP A 226 -13.85 0.95 -3.07
C ASP A 226 -12.36 0.78 -2.69
N TYR A 227 -12.11 0.16 -1.54
CA TYR A 227 -10.77 -0.24 -1.14
C TYR A 227 -10.13 -1.19 -2.16
N ARG A 228 -10.83 -2.28 -2.54
CA ARG A 228 -10.33 -3.23 -3.55
C ARG A 228 -10.08 -2.58 -4.90
N GLN A 229 -10.98 -1.69 -5.31
CA GLN A 229 -10.86 -0.97 -6.57
C GLN A 229 -9.64 -0.06 -6.59
N THR A 230 -9.44 0.72 -5.52
CA THR A 230 -8.29 1.61 -5.37
C THR A 230 -6.97 0.83 -5.44
N GLN A 231 -6.87 -0.26 -4.67
CA GLN A 231 -5.65 -1.09 -4.64
C GLN A 231 -5.37 -1.75 -6.01
N SER A 232 -6.43 -2.19 -6.70
CA SER A 232 -6.33 -2.78 -8.04
C SER A 232 -5.91 -1.77 -9.10
N ASP A 233 -6.34 -0.51 -8.96
CA ASP A 233 -5.93 0.58 -9.86
C ASP A 233 -4.46 0.98 -9.61
N THR A 234 -3.96 0.95 -8.37
CA THR A 234 -2.52 1.17 -8.08
C THR A 234 -1.62 0.11 -8.74
N LEU A 235 -2.09 -1.15 -8.83
CA LEU A 235 -1.34 -2.23 -9.48
C LEU A 235 -1.32 -2.12 -11.01
N LEU A 236 -2.22 -1.34 -11.61
CA LEU A 236 -2.33 -1.16 -13.06
C LEU A 236 -1.93 0.26 -13.45
N THR A 237 -0.68 0.43 -13.85
CA THR A 237 -0.12 1.74 -14.22
C THR A 237 -0.74 2.34 -15.49
N HIS A 238 -1.42 1.53 -16.31
CA HIS A 238 -2.01 1.98 -17.58
C HIS A 238 -3.40 1.36 -17.85
N PRO A 239 -4.32 2.12 -18.49
CA PRO A 239 -5.57 1.56 -18.98
C PRO A 239 -5.28 0.53 -20.08
N LEU A 240 -5.65 -0.73 -19.83
CA LEU A 240 -5.33 -1.86 -20.72
C LEU A 240 -6.35 -2.05 -21.86
N SER A 241 -7.56 -1.51 -21.71
CA SER A 241 -8.62 -1.62 -22.72
C SER A 241 -8.87 -0.28 -23.41
N THR A 242 -9.02 -0.32 -24.73
CA THR A 242 -9.45 0.83 -25.54
C THR A 242 -10.97 0.98 -25.60
N LEU A 243 -11.72 0.00 -25.08
CA LEU A 243 -13.19 0.03 -25.09
C LEU A 243 -13.74 0.83 -23.91
N SER A 244 -14.72 1.69 -24.19
CA SER A 244 -15.47 2.42 -23.15
C SER A 244 -16.28 1.47 -22.24
N PRO A 245 -16.59 1.86 -20.99
CA PRO A 245 -17.39 1.04 -20.07
C PRO A 245 -18.76 0.61 -20.62
N LEU A 246 -19.40 1.45 -21.44
CA LEU A 246 -20.68 1.13 -22.07
C LEU A 246 -20.56 -0.07 -23.02
N LYS A 247 -19.50 -0.11 -23.83
CA LYS A 247 -19.22 -1.22 -24.77
C LYS A 247 -18.90 -2.51 -24.01
N TRP A 248 -18.19 -2.42 -22.88
CA TRP A 248 -17.99 -3.58 -22.02
C TRP A 248 -19.30 -4.10 -21.45
N LYS A 249 -20.15 -3.22 -20.92
CA LYS A 249 -21.47 -3.60 -20.41
C LYS A 249 -22.31 -4.28 -21.50
N GLN A 250 -22.28 -3.76 -22.72
CA GLN A 250 -22.93 -4.39 -23.89
C GLN A 250 -22.35 -5.78 -24.17
N PHE A 251 -21.02 -5.91 -24.28
CA PHE A 251 -20.34 -7.18 -24.51
C PHE A 251 -20.74 -8.27 -23.50
N TRP A 252 -20.74 -7.93 -22.21
CA TRP A 252 -21.09 -8.87 -21.15
C TRP A 252 -22.59 -9.22 -21.11
N SER A 253 -23.45 -8.37 -21.68
CA SER A 253 -24.89 -8.64 -21.81
C SER A 253 -25.26 -9.52 -23.02
N LEU A 254 -24.32 -9.80 -23.93
CA LEU A 254 -24.58 -10.61 -25.12
C LEU A 254 -24.94 -12.05 -24.74
N LYS A 255 -26.05 -12.56 -25.29
CA LYS A 255 -26.48 -13.96 -25.20
C LYS A 255 -25.70 -14.84 -26.17
N ILE A 256 -24.43 -15.07 -25.88
CA ILE A 256 -23.52 -15.94 -26.64
C ILE A 256 -22.97 -17.06 -25.75
N LEU A 257 -22.53 -18.15 -26.37
CA LEU A 257 -21.89 -19.27 -25.70
C LEU A 257 -20.58 -18.83 -25.01
N PRO A 258 -20.21 -19.42 -23.85
CA PRO A 258 -18.96 -19.09 -23.13
C PRO A 258 -17.69 -19.20 -23.98
N GLU A 259 -17.64 -20.18 -24.89
CA GLU A 259 -16.53 -20.43 -25.81
C GLU A 259 -16.39 -19.26 -26.81
N ALA A 260 -17.50 -18.87 -27.44
CA ALA A 260 -17.55 -17.72 -28.35
C ALA A 260 -17.17 -16.43 -27.61
N ARG A 261 -17.66 -16.23 -26.38
CA ARG A 261 -17.29 -15.08 -25.56
C ARG A 261 -15.79 -15.03 -25.27
N THR A 262 -15.18 -16.18 -24.97
CA THR A 262 -13.74 -16.29 -24.71
C THR A 262 -12.91 -15.90 -25.94
N ILE A 263 -13.33 -16.33 -27.13
CA ILE A 263 -12.69 -15.95 -28.40
C ILE A 263 -12.78 -14.44 -28.62
N CYS A 264 -13.98 -13.86 -28.51
CA CYS A 264 -14.18 -12.42 -28.67
C CYS A 264 -13.41 -11.60 -27.63
N PHE A 265 -13.39 -12.02 -26.37
CA PHE A 265 -12.64 -11.37 -25.29
C PHE A 265 -11.14 -11.33 -25.61
N ARG A 266 -10.57 -12.47 -26.03
CA ARG A 266 -9.16 -12.54 -26.45
C ARG A 266 -8.87 -11.70 -27.69
N PHE A 267 -9.79 -11.65 -28.64
CA PHE A 267 -9.66 -10.80 -29.82
C PHE A 267 -9.59 -9.31 -29.44
N ILE A 268 -10.49 -8.82 -28.59
CA ILE A 268 -10.52 -7.42 -28.11
C ILE A 268 -9.19 -7.00 -27.49
N TYR A 269 -8.50 -7.92 -26.81
CA TYR A 269 -7.22 -7.66 -26.14
C TYR A 269 -5.98 -8.01 -26.96
N ASN A 270 -6.13 -8.37 -28.25
CA ASN A 270 -5.03 -8.85 -29.09
C ASN A 270 -4.28 -10.05 -28.46
N LYS A 271 -5.02 -10.93 -27.79
CA LYS A 271 -4.55 -12.19 -27.17
C LYS A 271 -5.12 -13.43 -27.86
N LEU A 272 -5.74 -13.27 -29.03
CA LEU A 272 -6.20 -14.40 -29.83
C LEU A 272 -4.98 -15.04 -30.53
N HIS A 273 -4.92 -16.37 -30.51
CA HIS A 273 -3.88 -17.12 -31.17
C HIS A 273 -4.41 -17.78 -32.43
N CYS A 274 -3.58 -17.76 -33.46
CA CYS A 274 -3.72 -18.52 -34.70
C CYS A 274 -2.49 -19.43 -34.88
N ASN A 275 -2.51 -20.37 -35.83
CA ASN A 275 -1.36 -21.24 -36.05
C ASN A 275 -0.07 -20.47 -36.37
N ALA A 276 -0.15 -19.32 -37.07
CA ALA A 276 1.02 -18.46 -37.29
C ALA A 276 1.60 -17.85 -36.00
N SER A 277 0.76 -17.64 -34.98
CA SER A 277 1.21 -17.19 -33.65
C SER A 277 1.82 -18.34 -32.85
N VAL A 278 1.20 -19.52 -32.92
CA VAL A 278 1.62 -20.71 -32.17
C VAL A 278 2.92 -21.30 -32.70
N SER A 279 3.10 -21.34 -34.02
CA SER A 279 4.31 -21.84 -34.69
C SER A 279 5.58 -21.07 -34.30
N ARG A 280 5.44 -19.80 -33.90
CA ARG A 280 6.55 -19.00 -33.34
C ARG A 280 7.04 -19.51 -31.99
N PHE A 281 6.18 -20.19 -31.22
CA PHE A 281 6.49 -20.71 -29.90
C PHE A 281 6.72 -22.22 -29.88
N ASP A 282 6.10 -22.95 -30.81
CA ASP A 282 6.24 -24.39 -30.97
C ASP A 282 6.57 -24.73 -32.43
N PRO A 283 7.82 -25.16 -32.72
CA PRO A 283 8.23 -25.49 -34.08
C PRO A 283 7.56 -26.77 -34.62
N THR A 284 6.85 -27.53 -33.80
CA THR A 284 6.07 -28.70 -34.26
C THR A 284 4.73 -28.32 -34.88
N VAL A 285 4.26 -27.08 -34.66
CA VAL A 285 3.01 -26.56 -35.21
C VAL A 285 3.32 -25.83 -36.51
N THR A 286 2.71 -26.27 -37.61
CA THR A 286 2.80 -25.59 -38.90
C THR A 286 2.00 -24.30 -38.87
N ALA A 287 2.51 -23.24 -39.50
CA ALA A 287 1.80 -21.95 -39.61
C ALA A 287 0.59 -22.00 -40.57
N ALA A 288 0.45 -23.11 -41.31
CA ALA A 288 -0.62 -23.34 -42.26
C ALA A 288 -1.95 -23.66 -41.56
N TYR A 289 -3.06 -23.33 -42.22
CA TYR A 289 -4.38 -23.67 -41.71
C TYR A 289 -4.74 -25.12 -42.06
N SER A 290 -5.27 -25.86 -41.09
CA SER A 290 -5.57 -27.29 -41.26
C SER A 290 -6.78 -27.59 -42.15
N LEU A 291 -7.71 -26.63 -42.32
CA LEU A 291 -8.96 -26.86 -43.06
C LEU A 291 -8.91 -26.39 -44.52
N CYS A 292 -8.25 -25.26 -44.80
CA CYS A 292 -8.15 -24.71 -46.16
C CYS A 292 -6.76 -24.92 -46.81
N HIS A 293 -5.80 -25.46 -46.06
CA HIS A 293 -4.40 -25.64 -46.47
C HIS A 293 -3.69 -24.37 -46.96
N ASP A 294 -4.20 -23.19 -46.60
CA ASP A 294 -3.52 -21.93 -46.90
C ASP A 294 -2.20 -21.83 -46.10
N THR A 295 -1.23 -21.14 -46.69
CA THR A 295 0.18 -21.14 -46.26
C THR A 295 0.39 -20.45 -44.91
N LEU A 296 -0.51 -19.54 -44.52
CA LEU A 296 -0.39 -18.76 -43.30
C LEU A 296 -1.77 -18.47 -42.69
N GLU A 297 -2.03 -19.03 -41.52
CA GLU A 297 -3.20 -18.68 -40.72
C GLU A 297 -2.86 -17.53 -39.76
N ASP A 298 -3.19 -16.31 -40.16
CA ASP A 298 -3.25 -15.16 -39.25
C ASP A 298 -4.67 -14.94 -38.68
N VAL A 299 -4.81 -13.97 -37.78
CA VAL A 299 -6.11 -13.64 -37.17
C VAL A 299 -7.14 -13.18 -38.22
N ASN A 300 -6.71 -12.52 -39.29
CA ASN A 300 -7.60 -12.06 -40.36
C ASN A 300 -8.09 -13.25 -41.19
N HIS A 301 -7.22 -14.19 -41.52
CA HIS A 301 -7.54 -15.44 -42.17
C HIS A 301 -8.53 -16.26 -41.32
N LEU A 302 -8.23 -16.46 -40.04
CA LEU A 302 -9.10 -17.18 -39.10
C LEU A 302 -10.50 -16.53 -38.97
N LEU A 303 -10.56 -15.19 -38.86
CA LEU A 303 -11.80 -14.49 -38.52
C LEU A 303 -12.56 -13.91 -39.71
N ILE A 304 -11.97 -13.78 -40.90
CA ILE A 304 -12.60 -13.10 -42.04
C ILE A 304 -12.35 -13.86 -43.34
N ALA A 305 -11.09 -14.08 -43.71
CA ALA A 305 -10.71 -14.43 -45.08
C ALA A 305 -10.76 -15.93 -45.43
N CYS A 306 -10.89 -16.83 -44.45
CA CYS A 306 -10.95 -18.28 -44.72
C CYS A 306 -12.22 -18.66 -45.50
N SER A 307 -12.03 -19.34 -46.63
CA SER A 307 -13.08 -19.79 -47.56
C SER A 307 -13.92 -20.98 -47.06
N PHE A 308 -13.46 -21.69 -46.03
CA PHE A 308 -14.09 -22.90 -45.48
C PHE A 308 -14.97 -22.63 -44.24
N LYS A 309 -15.50 -21.41 -44.11
CA LYS A 309 -16.41 -21.05 -43.01
C LYS A 309 -17.84 -21.52 -43.23
#